data_AF-A0A3B9SFM5-F1
#
_entry.id   AF-A0A3B9SFM5-F1
#
_cell.length_a   1.000
_cell.length_b   1.000
_cell.length_c   1.000
_cell.angle_alpha   90.00
_cell.angle_beta   90.00
_cell.angle_gamma   90.00
#
_symmetry.space_group_name_H-M   'P 1'
#
loop_
_entity.id
_entity.type
_entity.pdbx_description
1 polymer ?
#
loop_
_entity_poly.entity_id
_entity_poly.type
_entity_poly.pdbx_seq_one_letter_code
_entity_poly.pdbx_strand_id
1 'polypeptide(L)'
;MKLVVAEKPSVANTIAKVLGVKNRQNGYIEGKDYIVTWCVGHLVGLAMPDEYGAEYKKWENLPILPDKWKYNILSGTKKQFDVIKKLMNRSDVESVVCATDAGREGELIFRLVYNEAKCDKPIERLWISSLEDIAIKQGFQDLKPGTDFDNLYKSALCRERADWLVGINASRYFTVKNDKTLSIGRVQTPTLNMIVERDTTISNFTKGYYYTVDINCKDFTASSSKFESKDEAQNLAQSIAVAKI
;
A
#
# COMPACT_ATOMS: atom_id res chain seq x y z
N MET A 1 17.85 17.41 -21.86
CA MET A 1 16.49 16.79 -21.98
C MET A 1 16.17 16.03 -20.70
N LYS A 2 14.90 16.02 -20.25
CA LYS A 2 14.48 15.33 -19.01
C LYS A 2 13.69 14.05 -19.30
N LEU A 3 13.96 12.97 -18.58
CA LEU A 3 13.18 11.73 -18.64
C LEU A 3 12.14 11.70 -17.52
N VAL A 4 10.86 11.74 -17.84
CA VAL A 4 9.75 11.62 -16.89
C VAL A 4 9.31 10.16 -16.80
N VAL A 5 9.30 9.60 -15.59
CA VAL A 5 8.89 8.22 -15.32
C VAL A 5 7.63 8.23 -14.46
N ALA A 6 6.48 7.90 -15.07
CA ALA A 6 5.20 7.77 -14.37
C ALA A 6 4.97 6.34 -13.84
N GLU A 7 3.97 6.15 -12.99
CA GLU A 7 3.66 4.82 -12.44
C GLU A 7 2.97 3.87 -13.42
N LYS A 8 2.16 4.43 -14.33
CA LYS A 8 1.30 3.68 -15.26
C LYS A 8 1.07 4.44 -16.57
N PRO A 9 0.71 3.74 -17.67
CA PRO A 9 0.55 4.37 -18.99
C PRO A 9 -0.44 5.53 -19.01
N SER A 10 -1.56 5.45 -18.27
CA SER A 10 -2.58 6.50 -18.25
C SER A 10 -2.04 7.82 -17.71
N VAL A 11 -1.27 7.78 -16.61
CA VAL A 11 -0.63 8.96 -16.01
C VAL A 11 0.41 9.57 -16.96
N ALA A 12 1.24 8.73 -17.58
CA ALA A 12 2.20 9.20 -18.58
C ALA A 12 1.55 9.89 -19.77
N ASN A 13 0.43 9.36 -20.30
CA ASN A 13 -0.27 10.02 -21.41
C ASN A 13 -0.81 11.39 -21.01
N THR A 14 -1.37 11.53 -19.80
CA THR A 14 -1.85 12.82 -19.30
C THR A 14 -0.70 13.82 -19.16
N ILE A 15 0.42 13.41 -18.56
CA ILE A 15 1.61 14.26 -18.42
C ILE A 15 2.16 14.66 -19.80
N ALA A 16 2.31 13.70 -20.72
CA ALA A 16 2.80 13.96 -22.07
C ALA A 16 1.92 14.97 -22.82
N LYS A 17 0.60 14.87 -22.70
CA LYS A 17 -0.35 15.83 -23.28
C LYS A 17 -0.09 17.24 -22.75
N VAL A 18 0.05 17.41 -21.43
CA VAL A 18 0.29 18.71 -20.79
C VAL A 18 1.64 19.30 -21.18
N LEU A 19 2.67 18.46 -21.31
CA LEU A 19 4.01 18.85 -21.75
C LEU A 19 4.14 19.02 -23.27
N GLY A 20 3.08 18.75 -24.05
CA GLY A 20 3.10 18.87 -25.52
C GLY A 20 3.96 17.79 -26.22
N VAL A 21 4.22 16.67 -25.56
CA VAL A 21 5.03 15.54 -26.05
C VAL A 21 4.14 14.59 -26.87
N LYS A 22 4.45 14.38 -28.15
CA LYS A 22 3.53 13.72 -29.10
C LYS A 22 4.12 12.52 -29.87
N ASN A 23 5.44 12.37 -29.96
CA ASN A 23 6.04 11.31 -30.77
C ASN A 23 6.01 9.98 -30.02
N ARG A 24 4.97 9.16 -30.25
CA ARG A 24 4.77 7.90 -29.53
C ARG A 24 5.72 6.82 -30.02
N GLN A 25 6.34 6.13 -29.07
CA GLN A 25 7.27 5.04 -29.29
C GLN A 25 6.82 3.81 -28.48
N ASN A 26 7.52 2.68 -28.64
CA ASN A 26 7.23 1.48 -27.86
C ASN A 26 7.70 1.67 -26.40
N GLY A 27 6.75 1.92 -25.50
CA GLY A 27 6.99 2.07 -24.05
C GLY A 27 7.31 3.50 -23.58
N TYR A 28 7.24 4.51 -24.45
CA TYR A 28 7.45 5.92 -24.10
C TYR A 28 6.89 6.87 -25.17
N ILE A 29 6.89 8.16 -24.88
CA ILE A 29 6.54 9.25 -25.81
C ILE A 29 7.68 10.26 -25.77
N GLU A 30 8.18 10.64 -26.93
CA GLU A 30 9.33 11.52 -27.08
C GLU A 30 8.93 12.90 -27.58
N GLY A 31 9.66 13.90 -27.14
CA GLY A 31 9.48 15.30 -27.47
C GLY A 31 10.82 16.01 -27.49
N LYS A 32 10.79 17.33 -27.69
CA LYS A 32 12.02 18.12 -27.78
C LYS A 32 12.76 18.21 -26.43
N ASP A 33 12.02 18.52 -25.38
CA ASP A 33 12.59 18.80 -24.06
C ASP A 33 12.38 17.65 -23.04
N TYR A 34 11.39 16.80 -23.31
CA TYR A 34 10.95 15.72 -22.42
C TYR A 34 10.79 14.40 -23.15
N ILE A 35 11.18 13.32 -22.48
CA ILE A 35 10.78 11.94 -22.77
C ILE A 35 9.85 11.50 -21.65
N VAL A 36 8.65 11.00 -21.96
CA VAL A 36 7.71 10.49 -20.96
C VAL A 36 7.55 8.99 -21.11
N THR A 37 7.93 8.24 -20.08
CA THR A 37 7.76 6.79 -19.97
C THR A 37 6.96 6.44 -18.71
N TRP A 38 6.72 5.15 -18.49
CA TRP A 38 5.92 4.67 -17.38
C TRP A 38 6.38 3.29 -16.90
N CYS A 39 6.18 3.04 -15.63
CA CYS A 39 6.12 1.70 -15.08
C CYS A 39 4.76 1.04 -15.41
N VAL A 40 4.58 -0.21 -14.98
CA VAL A 40 3.29 -0.92 -15.00
C VAL A 40 3.08 -1.53 -13.61
N GLY A 41 3.03 -0.66 -12.61
CA GLY A 41 3.22 -1.06 -11.21
C GLY A 41 4.70 -1.40 -10.95
N HIS A 42 4.95 -2.40 -10.10
CA HIS A 42 6.32 -2.85 -9.82
C HIS A 42 6.95 -3.52 -11.06
N LEU A 43 8.12 -3.03 -11.47
CA LEU A 43 8.97 -3.71 -12.47
C LEU A 43 10.09 -4.53 -11.81
N VAL A 44 10.42 -4.17 -10.58
CA VAL A 44 11.48 -4.74 -9.77
C VAL A 44 10.87 -5.14 -8.44
N GLY A 45 11.24 -6.32 -7.93
CA GLY A 45 10.78 -6.84 -6.65
C GLY A 45 11.87 -7.59 -5.91
N LEU A 46 11.61 -7.93 -4.64
CA LEU A 46 12.52 -8.70 -3.82
C LEU A 46 12.78 -10.10 -4.40
N ALA A 47 14.03 -10.53 -4.34
CA ALA A 47 14.43 -11.86 -4.76
C ALA A 47 13.78 -12.96 -3.91
N MET A 48 13.61 -14.14 -4.50
CA MET A 48 13.07 -15.30 -3.81
C MET A 48 14.14 -15.95 -2.91
N PRO A 49 13.73 -16.72 -1.88
CA PRO A 49 14.66 -17.31 -0.92
C PRO A 49 15.81 -18.12 -1.54
N ASP A 50 15.54 -18.89 -2.59
CA ASP A 50 16.51 -19.73 -3.29
C ASP A 50 17.62 -18.94 -3.98
N GLU A 51 17.43 -17.65 -4.19
CA GLU A 51 18.44 -16.74 -4.73
C GLU A 51 19.42 -16.26 -3.66
N TYR A 52 19.10 -16.42 -2.38
CA TYR A 52 20.01 -16.13 -1.27
C TYR A 52 20.91 -17.32 -0.93
N GLY A 53 20.53 -18.55 -1.30
CA GLY A 53 21.29 -19.77 -1.06
C GLY A 53 20.53 -21.02 -1.51
N ALA A 54 21.24 -22.03 -2.00
CA ALA A 54 20.63 -23.28 -2.48
C ALA A 54 19.92 -24.05 -1.35
N GLU A 55 20.38 -23.87 -0.11
CA GLU A 55 19.79 -24.40 1.11
C GLU A 55 18.36 -23.89 1.36
N TYR A 56 18.02 -22.69 0.89
CA TYR A 56 16.67 -22.12 1.01
C TYR A 56 15.69 -22.61 -0.05
N LYS A 57 16.11 -23.54 -0.92
CA LYS A 57 15.16 -24.34 -1.72
C LYS A 57 14.33 -25.27 -0.84
N LYS A 58 14.92 -25.76 0.26
CA LYS A 58 14.20 -26.50 1.30
C LYS A 58 13.47 -25.50 2.21
N TRP A 59 12.22 -25.80 2.53
CA TRP A 59 11.34 -24.86 3.24
C TRP A 59 11.60 -24.85 4.75
N GLU A 60 12.26 -25.88 5.27
CA GLU A 60 12.59 -26.09 6.68
C GLU A 60 13.76 -25.21 7.14
N ASN A 61 14.58 -24.71 6.22
CA ASN A 61 15.76 -23.93 6.57
C ASN A 61 15.38 -22.48 6.88
N LEU A 62 15.07 -22.23 8.14
CA LEU A 62 14.54 -20.97 8.67
C LEU A 62 15.29 -20.56 9.95
N PRO A 63 15.37 -19.26 10.27
CA PRO A 63 14.86 -18.14 9.49
C PRO A 63 15.80 -17.73 8.35
N ILE A 64 15.23 -17.21 7.28
CA ILE A 64 15.91 -16.60 6.14
C ILE A 64 16.07 -15.11 6.45
N LEU A 65 17.30 -14.72 6.77
CA LEU A 65 17.67 -13.35 7.13
C LEU A 65 18.77 -12.87 6.17
N PRO A 66 18.42 -12.15 5.08
CA PRO A 66 19.41 -11.66 4.14
C PRO A 66 20.35 -10.60 4.74
N ASP A 67 21.67 -10.82 4.69
CA ASP A 67 22.66 -9.77 4.99
C ASP A 67 22.61 -8.63 3.97
N LYS A 68 22.36 -8.98 2.71
CA LYS A 68 22.21 -8.06 1.58
C LYS A 68 20.96 -8.42 0.81
N TRP A 69 20.06 -7.45 0.71
CA TRP A 69 18.83 -7.58 -0.06
C TRP A 69 19.11 -7.64 -1.55
N LYS A 70 18.52 -8.62 -2.23
CA LYS A 70 18.58 -8.78 -3.68
C LYS A 70 17.24 -8.40 -4.29
N TYR A 71 17.31 -7.77 -5.46
CA TYR A 71 16.16 -7.33 -6.23
C TYR A 71 16.26 -7.88 -7.64
N ASN A 72 15.12 -8.23 -8.22
CA ASN A 72 15.03 -8.79 -9.57
C ASN A 72 13.99 -8.09 -10.40
N ILE A 73 14.26 -8.03 -11.69
CA ILE A 73 13.29 -7.60 -12.69
C ILE A 73 12.20 -8.67 -12.80
N LEU A 74 10.95 -8.27 -12.64
CA LEU A 74 9.82 -9.18 -12.75
C LEU A 74 9.65 -9.63 -14.21
N SER A 75 9.50 -10.94 -14.41
CA SER A 75 9.50 -11.57 -15.74
C SER A 75 8.44 -10.98 -16.69
N GLY A 76 7.24 -10.69 -16.17
CA GLY A 76 6.14 -10.13 -16.94
C GLY A 76 6.36 -8.69 -17.40
N THR A 77 7.31 -7.96 -16.81
CA THR A 77 7.49 -6.51 -17.04
C THR A 77 8.89 -6.15 -17.52
N LYS A 78 9.74 -7.15 -17.76
CA LYS A 78 11.13 -7.00 -18.24
C LYS A 78 11.25 -6.12 -19.49
N LYS A 79 10.37 -6.28 -20.48
CA LYS A 79 10.39 -5.46 -21.71
C LYS A 79 10.28 -3.97 -21.41
N GLN A 80 9.39 -3.59 -20.50
CA GLN A 80 9.20 -2.19 -20.13
C GLN A 80 10.38 -1.69 -19.28
N PHE A 81 10.91 -2.52 -18.37
CA PHE A 81 12.12 -2.21 -17.63
C PHE A 81 13.31 -1.91 -18.56
N ASP A 82 13.53 -2.75 -19.57
CA ASP A 82 14.64 -2.58 -20.53
C ASP A 82 14.50 -1.25 -21.33
N VAL A 83 13.28 -0.86 -21.67
CA VAL A 83 12.98 0.46 -22.27
C VAL A 83 13.39 1.58 -21.33
N ILE A 84 12.90 1.57 -20.07
CA ILE A 84 13.22 2.62 -19.09
C ILE A 84 14.72 2.67 -18.82
N LYS A 85 15.37 1.53 -18.63
CA LYS A 85 16.82 1.44 -18.42
C LYS A 85 17.60 2.03 -19.58
N LYS A 86 17.20 1.73 -20.83
CA LYS A 86 17.83 2.33 -22.01
C LYS A 86 17.66 3.85 -21.98
N LEU A 87 16.45 4.36 -21.73
CA LEU A 87 16.16 5.79 -21.69
C LEU A 87 16.94 6.51 -20.58
N MET A 88 16.95 5.96 -19.36
CA MET A 88 17.68 6.50 -18.22
C MET A 88 19.16 6.66 -18.52
N ASN A 89 19.76 5.73 -19.29
CA ASN A 89 21.19 5.73 -19.62
C ASN A 89 21.53 6.38 -20.98
N ARG A 90 20.57 6.98 -21.70
CA ARG A 90 20.88 7.74 -22.94
C ARG A 90 21.74 8.96 -22.63
N SER A 91 22.73 9.28 -23.46
CA SER A 91 23.65 10.41 -23.21
C SER A 91 23.01 11.79 -23.22
N ASP A 92 21.88 11.96 -23.93
CA ASP A 92 21.16 13.24 -24.07
C ASP A 92 20.16 13.52 -22.93
N VAL A 93 19.88 12.53 -22.09
CA VAL A 93 19.07 12.69 -20.88
C VAL A 93 19.96 13.22 -19.76
N GLU A 94 19.60 14.38 -19.20
CA GLU A 94 20.39 15.09 -18.17
C GLU A 94 19.89 14.79 -16.75
N SER A 95 18.57 14.63 -16.58
CA SER A 95 17.94 14.32 -15.30
C SER A 95 16.72 13.40 -15.48
N VAL A 96 16.30 12.77 -14.39
CA VAL A 96 15.14 11.88 -14.35
C VAL A 96 14.10 12.44 -13.39
N VAL A 97 12.88 12.66 -13.87
CA VAL A 97 11.74 13.11 -13.07
C VAL A 97 10.93 11.90 -12.62
N CYS A 98 10.88 11.68 -11.30
CA CYS A 98 9.96 10.76 -10.64
C CYS A 98 8.55 11.37 -10.65
N ALA A 99 7.67 10.82 -11.48
CA ALA A 99 6.28 11.23 -11.65
C ALA A 99 5.29 10.11 -11.28
N THR A 100 5.69 9.23 -10.37
CA THR A 100 4.79 8.25 -9.73
C THR A 100 3.88 8.93 -8.71
N ASP A 101 2.87 8.20 -8.24
CA ASP A 101 1.88 8.73 -7.30
C ASP A 101 2.57 9.29 -6.03
N ALA A 102 2.03 10.38 -5.48
CA ALA A 102 2.59 11.10 -4.34
C ALA A 102 2.41 10.32 -3.01
N GLY A 103 3.20 9.27 -2.84
CA GLY A 103 3.15 8.40 -1.66
C GLY A 103 4.35 7.44 -1.58
N ARG A 104 4.39 6.67 -0.48
CA ARG A 104 5.47 5.71 -0.21
C ARG A 104 5.68 4.68 -1.32
N GLU A 105 4.58 4.10 -1.80
CA GLU A 105 4.64 3.06 -2.85
C GLU A 105 5.11 3.63 -4.18
N GLY A 106 4.62 4.80 -4.58
CA GLY A 106 5.08 5.48 -5.78
C GLY A 106 6.57 5.78 -5.75
N GLU A 107 7.09 6.25 -4.61
CA GLU A 107 8.53 6.49 -4.42
C GLU A 107 9.34 5.18 -4.52
N LEU A 108 8.85 4.10 -3.90
CA LEU A 108 9.48 2.78 -3.97
C LEU A 108 9.56 2.26 -5.41
N ILE A 109 8.46 2.29 -6.15
CA ILE A 109 8.38 1.82 -7.54
C ILE A 109 9.44 2.52 -8.39
N PHE A 110 9.51 3.85 -8.33
CA PHE A 110 10.50 4.61 -9.10
C PHE A 110 11.93 4.28 -8.69
N ARG A 111 12.23 4.33 -7.38
CA ARG A 111 13.60 4.16 -6.87
C ARG A 111 14.14 2.77 -7.12
N LEU A 112 13.32 1.71 -7.03
CA LEU A 112 13.76 0.36 -7.38
C LEU A 112 14.15 0.25 -8.85
N VAL A 113 13.35 0.84 -9.75
CA VAL A 113 13.67 0.87 -11.19
C VAL A 113 14.93 1.67 -11.46
N TYR A 114 15.06 2.85 -10.86
CA TYR A 114 16.23 3.73 -11.00
C TYR A 114 17.52 3.02 -10.54
N ASN A 115 17.49 2.38 -9.37
CA ASN A 115 18.63 1.66 -8.81
C ASN A 115 19.01 0.44 -9.66
N GLU A 116 18.04 -0.36 -10.08
CA GLU A 116 18.28 -1.56 -10.88
C GLU A 116 18.72 -1.22 -12.32
N ALA A 117 18.26 -0.07 -12.84
CA ALA A 117 18.73 0.50 -14.10
C ALA A 117 20.17 1.03 -14.02
N LYS A 118 20.73 1.14 -12.80
CA LYS A 118 22.04 1.72 -12.50
C LYS A 118 22.21 3.14 -13.04
N CYS A 119 21.13 3.93 -12.97
CA CYS A 119 21.17 5.33 -13.33
C CYS A 119 21.86 6.13 -12.22
N ASP A 120 22.68 7.10 -12.60
CA ASP A 120 23.44 7.99 -11.71
C ASP A 120 23.04 9.47 -11.89
N LYS A 121 22.06 9.74 -12.75
CA LYS A 121 21.62 11.09 -13.10
C LYS A 121 20.77 11.71 -12.00
N PRO A 122 20.82 13.05 -11.84
CA PRO A 122 19.99 13.74 -10.85
C PRO A 122 18.50 13.36 -10.93
N ILE A 123 17.92 13.09 -9.76
CA ILE A 123 16.49 12.82 -9.63
C ILE A 123 15.78 14.12 -9.25
N GLU A 124 14.70 14.42 -9.96
CA GLU A 124 13.72 15.46 -9.62
C GLU A 124 12.39 14.77 -9.30
N ARG A 125 11.58 15.32 -8.39
CA ARG A 125 10.30 14.74 -7.96
C ARG A 125 9.14 15.66 -8.31
N LEU A 126 8.20 15.13 -9.08
CA LEU A 126 6.90 15.75 -9.35
C LEU A 126 5.90 15.35 -8.27
N TRP A 127 5.69 16.20 -7.27
CA TRP A 127 4.83 15.90 -6.11
C TRP A 127 3.44 16.54 -6.25
N ILE A 128 2.53 15.85 -6.95
CA ILE A 128 1.16 16.33 -7.21
C ILE A 128 0.11 15.32 -6.76
N SER A 129 -1.03 15.82 -6.29
CA SER A 129 -2.21 15.01 -5.89
C SER A 129 -3.34 15.01 -6.92
N SER A 130 -3.21 15.82 -7.99
CA SER A 130 -4.19 15.96 -9.07
C SER A 130 -3.54 15.82 -10.43
N LEU A 131 -4.25 15.20 -11.37
CA LEU A 131 -3.84 15.04 -12.77
C LEU A 131 -4.46 16.10 -13.70
N GLU A 132 -5.04 17.16 -13.13
CA GLU A 132 -5.51 18.30 -13.91
C GLU A 132 -4.34 19.06 -14.55
N ASP A 133 -4.57 19.61 -15.74
CA ASP A 133 -3.56 20.30 -16.53
C ASP A 133 -2.85 21.42 -15.74
N ILE A 134 -3.57 22.16 -14.89
CA ILE A 134 -3.02 23.25 -14.08
C ILE A 134 -2.07 22.69 -13.01
N ALA A 135 -2.50 21.63 -12.29
CA ALA A 135 -1.69 21.01 -11.24
C ALA A 135 -0.40 20.40 -11.80
N ILE A 136 -0.48 19.74 -12.96
CA ILE A 136 0.71 19.20 -13.64
C ILE A 136 1.66 20.34 -14.04
N LYS A 137 1.16 21.41 -14.68
CA LYS A 137 2.01 22.55 -15.09
C LYS A 137 2.71 23.19 -13.90
N GLN A 138 1.99 23.46 -12.81
CA GLN A 138 2.55 24.02 -11.58
C GLN A 138 3.56 23.06 -10.94
N GLY A 139 3.26 21.76 -10.89
CA GLY A 139 4.18 20.76 -10.35
C GLY A 139 5.49 20.66 -11.13
N PHE A 140 5.47 20.83 -12.45
CA PHE A 140 6.70 20.88 -13.25
C PHE A 140 7.50 22.17 -13.09
N GLN A 141 6.86 23.27 -12.66
CA GLN A 141 7.55 24.52 -12.32
C GLN A 141 8.21 24.44 -10.93
N ASP A 142 7.68 23.61 -10.03
CA ASP A 142 8.15 23.44 -8.65
C ASP A 142 8.66 22.01 -8.38
N LEU A 143 9.45 21.46 -9.31
CA LEU A 143 10.08 20.16 -9.12
C LEU A 143 11.01 20.19 -7.91
N LYS A 144 10.86 19.20 -7.03
CA LYS A 144 11.68 19.07 -5.83
C LYS A 144 12.90 18.18 -6.09
N PRO A 145 14.04 18.42 -5.41
CA PRO A 145 15.15 17.47 -5.42
C PRO A 145 14.70 16.08 -4.94
N GLY A 146 15.16 15.02 -5.60
CA GLY A 146 14.84 13.65 -5.19
C GLY A 146 15.28 13.32 -3.76
N THR A 147 16.34 13.96 -3.27
CA THR A 147 16.89 13.80 -1.91
C THR A 147 15.89 14.16 -0.81
N ASP A 148 14.95 15.06 -1.08
CA ASP A 148 13.90 15.44 -0.13
C ASP A 148 12.99 14.24 0.23
N PHE A 149 12.97 13.21 -0.62
CA PHE A 149 12.14 12.02 -0.49
C PHE A 149 12.92 10.77 -0.06
N ASP A 150 14.21 10.90 0.29
CA ASP A 150 15.03 9.75 0.70
C ASP A 150 14.47 9.04 1.95
N ASN A 151 13.92 9.78 2.90
CA ASN A 151 13.28 9.20 4.09
C ASN A 151 11.97 8.48 3.75
N LEU A 152 11.22 9.00 2.76
CA LEU A 152 10.00 8.35 2.26
C LEU A 152 10.35 7.02 1.58
N TYR A 153 11.39 7.02 0.75
CA TYR A 153 11.93 5.82 0.12
C TYR A 153 12.42 4.79 1.14
N LYS A 154 13.22 5.21 2.14
CA LYS A 154 13.68 4.34 3.23
C LYS A 154 12.53 3.74 4.02
N SER A 155 11.48 4.52 4.30
CA SER A 155 10.26 4.02 4.97
C SER A 155 9.58 2.91 4.14
N ALA A 156 9.46 3.11 2.83
CA ALA A 156 8.85 2.12 1.93
C ALA A 156 9.69 0.84 1.82
N LEU A 157 11.02 0.97 1.71
CA LEU A 157 11.95 -0.17 1.75
C LEU A 157 11.83 -0.98 3.05
N CYS A 158 11.82 -0.30 4.20
CA CYS A 158 11.67 -0.96 5.49
C CYS A 158 10.36 -1.76 5.56
N ARG A 159 9.27 -1.18 5.06
CA ARG A 159 7.97 -1.87 4.99
C ARG A 159 8.04 -3.11 4.09
N GLU A 160 8.51 -2.98 2.85
CA GLU A 160 8.61 -4.07 1.88
C GLU A 160 9.43 -5.24 2.45
N ARG A 161 10.58 -4.93 3.05
CA ARG A 161 11.49 -5.90 3.66
C ARG A 161 10.90 -6.56 4.90
N ALA A 162 10.22 -5.80 5.77
CA ALA A 162 9.55 -6.37 6.94
C ALA A 162 8.40 -7.30 6.53
N ASP A 163 7.61 -6.90 5.53
CA ASP A 163 6.53 -7.72 4.99
C ASP A 163 7.08 -9.02 4.38
N TRP A 164 8.22 -8.95 3.66
CA TRP A 164 8.91 -10.14 3.13
C TRP A 164 9.45 -11.05 4.24
N LEU A 165 10.15 -10.49 5.25
CA LEU A 165 10.72 -11.26 6.36
C LEU A 165 9.63 -12.03 7.10
N VAL A 166 8.56 -11.37 7.50
CA VAL A 166 7.45 -12.01 8.23
C VAL A 166 6.73 -12.99 7.30
N GLY A 167 6.41 -12.55 6.08
CA GLY A 167 5.63 -13.34 5.13
C GLY A 167 6.31 -14.65 4.76
N ILE A 168 7.55 -14.59 4.32
CA ILE A 168 8.31 -15.78 3.88
C ILE A 168 8.58 -16.71 5.04
N ASN A 169 9.15 -16.20 6.14
CA ASN A 169 9.56 -17.06 7.25
C ASN A 169 8.36 -17.72 7.94
N ALA A 170 7.32 -16.95 8.26
CA ALA A 170 6.17 -17.51 8.96
C ALA A 170 5.35 -18.42 8.04
N SER A 171 5.13 -18.05 6.77
CA SER A 171 4.38 -18.93 5.86
C SER A 171 5.08 -20.27 5.66
N ARG A 172 6.41 -20.27 5.49
CA ARG A 172 7.18 -21.52 5.38
C ARG A 172 7.11 -22.35 6.66
N TYR A 173 7.34 -21.74 7.82
CA TYR A 173 7.28 -22.43 9.11
C TYR A 173 5.92 -23.10 9.36
N PHE A 174 4.83 -22.34 9.22
CA PHE A 174 3.49 -22.87 9.46
C PHE A 174 3.09 -23.88 8.38
N THR A 175 3.55 -23.72 7.14
CA THR A 175 3.28 -24.70 6.08
C THR A 175 3.92 -26.04 6.37
N VAL A 176 5.23 -26.05 6.68
CA VAL A 176 5.98 -27.28 7.02
C VAL A 176 5.39 -27.95 8.25
N LYS A 177 5.09 -27.17 9.30
CA LYS A 177 4.59 -27.72 10.58
C LYS A 177 3.23 -28.40 10.46
N ASN A 178 2.37 -27.93 9.55
CA ASN A 178 1.00 -28.42 9.42
C ASN A 178 0.77 -29.29 8.16
N ASP A 179 1.83 -29.58 7.39
CA ASP A 179 1.78 -30.28 6.10
C ASP A 179 0.68 -29.74 5.16
N LYS A 180 0.50 -28.41 5.18
CA LYS A 180 -0.53 -27.70 4.42
C LYS A 180 -0.09 -26.28 4.16
N THR A 181 -0.24 -25.80 2.92
CA THR A 181 0.10 -24.42 2.57
C THR A 181 -0.71 -23.42 3.40
N LEU A 182 -0.01 -22.65 4.24
CA LEU A 182 -0.57 -21.61 5.09
C LEU A 182 0.15 -20.29 4.82
N SER A 183 -0.62 -19.30 4.35
CA SER A 183 -0.14 -17.94 4.14
C SER A 183 -0.22 -17.17 5.46
N ILE A 184 0.93 -16.68 5.93
CA ILE A 184 1.05 -15.86 7.13
C ILE A 184 1.65 -14.52 6.72
N GLY A 185 1.16 -13.42 7.29
CA GLY A 185 1.69 -12.11 6.97
C GLY A 185 1.32 -11.07 8.00
N ARG A 186 2.17 -10.04 8.09
CA ARG A 186 2.06 -8.98 9.10
C ARG A 186 0.71 -8.25 9.10
N VAL A 187 0.03 -8.19 7.96
CA VAL A 187 -1.30 -7.55 7.83
C VAL A 187 -2.41 -8.60 7.73
N GLN A 188 -2.31 -9.57 6.81
CA GLN A 188 -3.39 -10.54 6.58
C GLN A 188 -3.74 -11.36 7.83
N THR A 189 -2.75 -11.73 8.66
CA THR A 189 -2.96 -12.62 9.80
C THR A 189 -3.65 -11.90 10.96
N PRO A 190 -3.22 -10.69 11.39
CA PRO A 190 -4.00 -9.91 12.36
C PRO A 190 -5.41 -9.57 11.87
N THR A 191 -5.58 -9.24 10.59
CA THR A 191 -6.91 -8.99 10.01
C THR A 191 -7.81 -10.22 10.11
N LEU A 192 -7.29 -11.42 9.81
CA LEU A 192 -8.03 -12.66 10.00
C LEU A 192 -8.38 -12.89 11.47
N ASN A 193 -7.45 -12.63 12.38
CA ASN A 193 -7.69 -12.78 13.82
C ASN A 193 -8.85 -11.89 14.32
N MET A 194 -8.96 -10.65 13.84
CA MET A 194 -10.09 -9.77 14.19
C MET A 194 -11.45 -10.37 13.81
N ILE A 195 -11.52 -11.09 12.68
CA ILE A 195 -12.74 -11.79 12.25
C ILE A 195 -13.01 -12.99 13.16
N VAL A 196 -11.99 -13.81 13.41
CA VAL A 196 -12.09 -15.00 14.29
C VAL A 196 -12.52 -14.61 15.71
N GLU A 197 -11.97 -13.53 16.26
CA GLU A 197 -12.35 -13.01 17.58
C GLU A 197 -13.80 -12.53 17.60
N ARG A 198 -14.25 -11.85 16.54
CA ARG A 198 -15.64 -11.42 16.40
C ARG A 198 -16.58 -12.60 16.32
N ASP A 199 -16.26 -13.60 15.51
CA ASP A 199 -17.06 -14.82 15.36
C ASP A 199 -17.13 -15.59 16.68
N THR A 200 -16.00 -15.72 17.38
CA THR A 200 -15.94 -16.35 18.71
C THR A 200 -16.83 -15.61 19.71
N THR A 201 -16.80 -14.28 19.70
CA THR A 201 -17.67 -13.45 20.56
C THR A 201 -19.14 -13.69 20.25
N ILE A 202 -19.52 -13.79 18.98
CA ILE A 202 -20.90 -14.07 18.54
C ILE A 202 -21.32 -15.49 18.93
N SER A 203 -20.49 -16.50 18.68
CA SER A 203 -20.79 -17.90 18.99
C SER A 203 -20.96 -18.14 20.49
N ASN A 204 -20.19 -17.44 21.32
CA ASN A 204 -20.27 -17.55 22.77
C ASN A 204 -21.28 -16.56 23.41
N PHE A 205 -21.95 -15.73 22.61
CA PHE A 205 -22.93 -14.78 23.12
C PHE A 205 -24.17 -15.51 23.64
N THR A 206 -24.37 -15.47 24.95
CA THR A 206 -25.59 -15.97 25.59
C THR A 206 -26.57 -14.81 25.74
N LYS A 207 -27.77 -14.94 25.16
CA LYS A 207 -28.83 -13.93 25.28
C LYS A 207 -29.26 -13.83 26.75
N GLY A 208 -29.11 -12.64 27.33
CA GLY A 208 -29.69 -12.29 28.62
C GLY A 208 -30.91 -11.39 28.45
N TYR A 209 -31.87 -11.51 29.36
CA TYR A 209 -32.94 -10.53 29.47
C TYR A 209 -32.41 -9.29 30.18
N TYR A 210 -32.87 -8.12 29.74
CA TYR A 210 -32.80 -6.89 30.49
C TYR A 210 -34.15 -6.20 30.39
N TYR A 211 -34.46 -5.37 31.35
CA TYR A 211 -35.73 -4.67 31.46
C TYR A 211 -35.48 -3.17 31.44
N THR A 212 -36.33 -2.42 30.74
CA THR A 212 -36.39 -0.96 30.82
C THR A 212 -37.80 -0.57 31.22
N VAL A 213 -37.94 0.60 31.81
CA VAL A 213 -39.21 1.20 32.20
C VAL A 213 -39.40 2.42 31.33
N ASP A 214 -40.45 2.39 30.51
CA ASP A 214 -40.81 3.48 29.61
C ASP A 214 -42.03 4.22 30.15
N ILE A 215 -41.97 5.55 30.11
CA ILE A 215 -43.07 6.46 30.43
C ILE A 215 -43.46 7.19 29.15
N ASN A 216 -44.73 7.12 28.77
CA ASN A 216 -45.25 7.91 27.66
C ASN A 216 -45.67 9.29 28.16
N CYS A 217 -44.94 10.32 27.73
CA CYS A 217 -45.14 11.73 28.12
C CYS A 217 -45.91 12.53 27.05
N LYS A 218 -46.81 11.88 26.29
CA LYS A 218 -47.58 12.42 25.15
C LYS A 218 -46.73 12.84 23.94
N ASP A 219 -45.79 13.75 24.13
CA ASP A 219 -44.95 14.31 23.07
C ASP A 219 -43.63 13.55 22.89
N PHE A 220 -43.24 12.76 23.89
CA PHE A 220 -42.04 11.91 23.85
C PHE A 220 -42.16 10.74 24.83
N THR A 221 -41.28 9.74 24.68
CA THR A 221 -41.12 8.63 25.63
C THR A 221 -39.85 8.85 26.45
N ALA A 222 -39.96 8.79 27.78
CA ALA A 222 -38.82 8.72 28.67
C ALA A 222 -38.53 7.26 29.04
N SER A 223 -37.30 6.80 28.85
CA SER A 223 -36.88 5.43 29.15
C SER A 223 -35.85 5.42 30.26
N SER A 224 -35.97 4.47 31.19
CA SER A 224 -34.97 4.27 32.24
C SER A 224 -33.68 3.61 31.71
N SER A 225 -32.66 3.58 32.56
CA SER A 225 -31.51 2.69 32.38
C SER A 225 -31.96 1.22 32.41
N LYS A 226 -31.13 0.34 31.86
CA LYS A 226 -31.38 -1.10 31.88
C LYS A 226 -31.31 -1.66 33.31
N PHE A 227 -32.27 -2.51 33.63
CA PHE A 227 -32.29 -3.34 34.84
C PHE A 227 -32.03 -4.79 34.46
N GLU A 228 -31.21 -5.47 35.24
CA GLU A 228 -30.99 -6.92 35.09
C GLU A 228 -32.14 -7.72 35.74
N SER A 229 -32.72 -7.19 36.82
CA SER A 229 -33.86 -7.79 37.51
C SER A 229 -35.19 -7.21 37.02
N LYS A 230 -36.14 -8.11 36.72
CA LYS A 230 -37.51 -7.72 36.38
C LYS A 230 -38.21 -7.04 37.55
N ASP A 231 -37.96 -7.50 38.77
CA ASP A 231 -38.63 -7.01 39.98
C ASP A 231 -38.21 -5.57 40.29
N GLU A 232 -36.93 -5.23 40.10
CA GLU A 232 -36.44 -3.85 40.24
C GLU A 232 -37.10 -2.91 39.24
N ALA A 233 -37.19 -3.31 37.97
CA ALA A 233 -37.88 -2.55 36.94
C ALA A 233 -39.38 -2.38 37.28
N GLN A 234 -40.03 -3.44 37.79
CA GLN A 234 -41.44 -3.38 38.20
C GLN A 234 -41.66 -2.45 39.40
N ASN A 235 -40.77 -2.47 40.40
CA ASN A 235 -40.86 -1.58 41.55
C ASN A 235 -40.75 -0.11 41.13
N LEU A 236 -39.82 0.20 40.23
CA LEU A 236 -39.70 1.55 39.67
C LEU A 236 -40.96 1.93 38.90
N ALA A 237 -41.45 1.07 38.00
CA ALA A 237 -42.67 1.31 37.24
C ALA A 237 -43.88 1.58 38.14
N GLN A 238 -44.01 0.82 39.24
CA GLN A 238 -45.07 1.00 40.24
C GLN A 238 -44.92 2.33 41.00
N SER A 239 -43.71 2.72 41.41
CA SER A 239 -43.49 4.00 42.09
C SER A 239 -43.90 5.20 41.22
N ILE A 240 -43.69 5.12 39.91
CA ILE A 240 -44.07 6.15 38.95
C ILE A 240 -45.60 6.14 38.73
N ALA A 241 -46.22 4.97 38.66
CA ALA A 241 -47.67 4.84 38.50
C ALA A 241 -48.46 5.32 39.74
N VAL A 242 -47.88 5.18 40.94
CA VAL A 242 -48.47 5.66 42.21
C VAL A 242 -48.20 7.15 42.41
N ALA A 243 -47.07 7.67 41.92
CA ALA A 243 -46.78 9.10 41.82
C ALA A 243 -47.55 9.74 40.65
N LYS A 244 -48.89 9.66 40.67
CA LYS A 244 -49.71 10.53 39.83
C LYS A 244 -49.49 11.97 40.28
N ILE A 245 -48.87 12.77 39.43
CA ILE A 245 -48.91 14.24 39.50
C ILE A 245 -50.32 14.70 39.10
#